data_AF-Q5MD67-F1
#
_entry.id   AF-Q5MD67-F1
#
_cell.length_a   1.000
_cell.length_b   1.000
_cell.length_c   1.000
_cell.angle_alpha   90.00
_cell.angle_beta   90.00
_cell.angle_gamma   90.00
#
_symmetry.space_group_name_H-M   'P 1'
#
loop_
_entity.id
_entity.type
_entity.pdbx_description
1 polymer ?
#
loop_
_entity_poly.entity_id
_entity_poly.type
_entity_poly.pdbx_seq_one_letter_code
_entity_poly.pdbx_strand_id
1 'polypeptide(L)'
;QSAVVSYAKGAAQLDLDPGTASDALTAVVAGLGYRATLADTSSTDNRTGLHDKVRGWMGTADKGSDGERQLHIAVIGSGGAAMAAALKAVEQGAKVTLIERGTIGGTCVNVGCVPSKIMIRAAHIAHLRRESPFDGGMPPTPPTILRERLLAQQQARVEELRHAKYEGILDGNSAITVLHGEARFKDDQSLIVSLNEGGERVVMFDRCLVATGASPAMPPIPGLKESPYWT
;
A
#
# COMPACT_ATOMS: atom_id res chain seq x y z
N GLN A 1 -30.34 -17.50 -28.19
CA GLN A 1 -29.63 -16.30 -27.70
C GLN A 1 -28.20 -16.69 -27.35
N SER A 2 -27.22 -16.00 -27.92
CA SER A 2 -25.79 -16.23 -27.66
C SER A 2 -25.11 -14.89 -27.32
N ALA A 3 -23.99 -14.94 -26.61
CA ALA A 3 -23.24 -13.75 -26.22
C ALA A 3 -21.73 -13.98 -26.44
N VAL A 4 -21.06 -12.97 -27.01
CA VAL A 4 -19.60 -12.94 -27.14
C VAL A 4 -19.07 -11.78 -26.31
N VAL A 5 -18.19 -12.08 -25.34
CA VAL A 5 -17.68 -11.10 -24.35
C VAL A 5 -16.20 -10.85 -24.58
N SER A 6 -15.78 -9.57 -24.61
CA SER A 6 -14.38 -9.16 -24.72
C SER A 6 -13.93 -8.38 -23.48
N TYR A 7 -13.02 -8.97 -22.70
CA TYR A 7 -12.50 -8.35 -21.49
C TYR A 7 -11.64 -7.11 -21.78
N ALA A 8 -10.77 -7.19 -22.80
CA ALA A 8 -9.88 -6.08 -23.16
C ALA A 8 -10.65 -4.82 -23.62
N LYS A 9 -11.88 -4.97 -24.11
CA LYS A 9 -12.73 -3.88 -24.61
C LYS A 9 -13.85 -3.49 -23.65
N GLY A 10 -14.03 -4.21 -22.54
CA GLY A 10 -15.13 -3.97 -21.60
C GLY A 10 -16.53 -4.07 -22.22
N ALA A 11 -16.71 -4.90 -23.25
CA ALA A 11 -17.95 -4.94 -24.04
C ALA A 11 -18.42 -6.38 -24.33
N ALA A 12 -19.73 -6.54 -24.51
CA ALA A 12 -20.36 -7.79 -24.93
C ALA A 12 -21.29 -7.54 -26.12
N GLN A 13 -21.27 -8.47 -27.08
CA GLN A 13 -22.18 -8.47 -28.23
C GLN A 13 -23.17 -9.62 -28.08
N LEU A 14 -24.46 -9.34 -28.24
CA LEU A 14 -25.56 -10.26 -28.00
C LEU A 14 -26.34 -10.50 -29.30
N ASP A 15 -26.71 -11.76 -29.56
CA ASP A 15 -27.61 -12.15 -30.66
C ASP A 15 -28.98 -12.55 -30.10
N LEU A 16 -30.01 -11.78 -30.45
CA LEU A 16 -31.30 -11.74 -29.75
C LEU A 16 -32.47 -11.51 -30.71
N ASP A 17 -33.63 -12.05 -30.35
CA ASP A 17 -34.87 -11.83 -31.10
C ASP A 17 -35.39 -10.39 -30.87
N PRO A 18 -36.03 -9.77 -31.89
CA PRO A 18 -36.58 -8.41 -31.76
C PRO A 18 -37.61 -8.33 -30.62
N GLY A 19 -37.44 -7.37 -29.71
CA GLY A 19 -38.35 -7.14 -28.58
C GLY A 19 -37.92 -7.80 -27.26
N THR A 20 -36.71 -8.35 -27.18
CA THR A 20 -36.17 -8.91 -25.94
C THR A 20 -35.98 -7.81 -24.86
N ALA A 21 -36.60 -8.00 -23.69
CA ALA A 21 -36.52 -7.06 -22.58
C ALA A 21 -35.10 -6.92 -22.01
N SER A 22 -34.74 -5.72 -21.55
CA SER A 22 -33.40 -5.36 -21.09
C SER A 22 -32.87 -6.26 -19.97
N ASP A 23 -33.75 -6.72 -19.07
CA ASP A 23 -33.39 -7.60 -17.95
C ASP A 23 -33.05 -9.03 -18.40
N ALA A 24 -33.60 -9.47 -19.53
CA ALA A 24 -33.22 -10.76 -20.11
C ALA A 24 -31.80 -10.72 -20.69
N LEU A 25 -31.29 -9.54 -21.05
CA LEU A 25 -29.94 -9.36 -21.63
C LEU A 25 -28.85 -9.62 -20.60
N THR A 26 -29.01 -9.08 -19.39
CA THR A 26 -28.06 -9.28 -18.28
C THR A 26 -28.11 -10.71 -17.75
N ALA A 27 -29.28 -11.36 -17.80
CA ALA A 27 -29.44 -12.77 -17.41
C ALA A 27 -28.68 -13.74 -18.34
N VAL A 28 -28.67 -13.50 -19.65
CA VAL A 28 -27.90 -14.33 -20.61
C VAL A 28 -26.39 -14.22 -20.36
N VAL A 29 -25.90 -13.02 -20.09
CA VAL A 29 -24.48 -12.79 -19.76
C VAL A 29 -24.11 -13.44 -18.42
N ALA A 30 -25.01 -13.38 -17.43
CA ALA A 30 -24.85 -14.06 -16.15
C ALA A 30 -24.84 -15.58 -16.28
N GLY A 31 -25.68 -16.15 -17.16
CA GLY A 31 -25.70 -17.59 -17.45
C GLY A 31 -24.39 -18.14 -18.00
N LEU A 32 -23.53 -17.28 -18.57
CA LEU A 32 -22.19 -17.62 -19.06
C LEU A 32 -21.08 -17.33 -18.04
N GLY A 33 -21.44 -16.94 -16.80
CA GLY A 33 -20.49 -16.70 -15.70
C GLY A 33 -19.92 -15.28 -15.63
N TYR A 34 -20.49 -14.33 -16.38
CA TYR A 34 -20.01 -12.94 -16.42
C TYR A 34 -20.99 -11.98 -15.74
N ARG A 35 -20.54 -10.78 -15.36
CA ARG A 35 -21.44 -9.71 -14.89
C ARG A 35 -21.53 -8.61 -15.95
N ALA A 36 -22.75 -8.17 -16.22
CA ALA A 36 -23.02 -7.01 -17.06
C ALA A 36 -24.02 -6.09 -16.36
N THR A 37 -23.88 -4.80 -16.59
CA THR A 37 -24.80 -3.75 -16.18
C THR A 37 -25.21 -2.97 -17.42
N LEU A 38 -26.51 -2.72 -17.59
CA LEU A 38 -26.99 -1.84 -18.65
C LEU A 38 -26.50 -0.42 -18.36
N ALA A 39 -26.00 0.26 -19.38
CA ALA A 39 -25.73 1.68 -19.29
C ALA A 39 -27.07 2.42 -19.35
N ASP A 40 -27.40 3.17 -18.30
CA ASP A 40 -28.65 3.92 -18.21
C ASP A 40 -28.76 4.93 -19.36
N THR A 41 -29.62 4.63 -20.33
CA THR A 41 -30.17 5.65 -21.22
C THR A 41 -31.32 6.32 -20.48
N SER A 42 -31.08 7.56 -20.03
CA SER A 42 -32.07 8.41 -19.38
C SER A 42 -33.38 8.47 -20.17
N SER A 43 -34.46 7.94 -19.61
CA SER A 43 -35.82 8.34 -19.96
C SER A 43 -36.73 8.30 -18.72
N THR A 44 -37.46 9.39 -18.60
CA THR A 44 -38.52 9.72 -17.63
C THR A 44 -39.56 8.61 -17.46
N ASP A 45 -39.95 8.28 -16.22
CA ASP A 45 -41.26 8.63 -15.66
C ASP A 45 -41.43 8.14 -14.21
N ASN A 46 -42.23 8.91 -13.46
CA ASN A 46 -42.65 8.71 -12.07
C ASN A 46 -43.28 7.33 -11.83
N ARG A 47 -42.92 6.69 -10.71
CA ARG A 47 -43.88 6.07 -9.77
C ARG A 47 -43.23 5.74 -8.43
N THR A 48 -43.77 6.41 -7.42
CA THR A 48 -43.51 6.35 -5.98
C THR A 48 -43.77 4.96 -5.38
N GLY A 49 -42.92 4.55 -4.43
CA GLY A 49 -43.09 3.28 -3.73
C GLY A 49 -42.08 3.00 -2.60
N LEU A 50 -42.22 3.71 -1.48
CA LEU A 50 -41.98 3.24 -0.11
C LEU A 50 -40.57 2.77 0.35
N HIS A 51 -39.57 2.65 -0.52
CA HIS A 51 -38.19 2.30 -0.10
C HIS A 51 -37.26 3.50 0.19
N ASP A 52 -37.75 4.73 -0.05
CA ASP A 52 -36.95 5.95 0.05
C ASP A 52 -36.72 6.44 1.50
N LYS A 53 -37.45 5.87 2.47
CA LYS A 53 -37.29 6.24 3.90
C LYS A 53 -36.13 5.56 4.62
N VAL A 54 -35.45 4.60 4.00
CA VAL A 54 -34.29 3.90 4.61
C VAL A 54 -32.95 4.36 4.01
N ARG A 55 -32.95 5.12 2.90
CA ARG A 55 -31.74 5.78 2.36
C ARG A 55 -31.54 7.22 2.84
N GLY A 56 -32.54 7.84 3.46
CA GLY A 56 -32.46 9.21 3.98
C GLY A 56 -31.47 9.45 5.13
N TRP A 57 -30.80 8.41 5.65
CA TRP A 57 -29.77 8.55 6.69
C TRP A 57 -28.32 8.52 6.13
N MET A 58 -28.15 8.28 4.84
CA MET A 58 -26.85 8.31 4.17
C MET A 58 -27.00 8.99 2.81
N GLY A 59 -26.80 10.31 2.79
CA GLY A 59 -26.57 11.04 1.54
C GLY A 59 -27.51 12.21 1.31
N THR A 60 -27.38 13.25 2.12
CA THR A 60 -27.59 14.63 1.64
C THR A 60 -26.30 15.39 1.90
N ALA A 61 -25.32 15.18 1.02
CA ALA A 61 -24.30 16.18 0.77
C ALA A 61 -24.68 16.85 -0.55
N ASP A 62 -25.09 18.10 -0.36
CA ASP A 62 -25.39 19.15 -1.31
C ASP A 62 -24.58 19.09 -2.61
N LYS A 63 -25.28 19.16 -3.75
CA LYS A 63 -24.66 19.42 -5.07
C LYS A 63 -24.34 20.91 -5.14
N GLY A 64 -23.24 21.30 -4.53
CA GLY A 64 -22.59 22.60 -4.73
C GLY A 64 -21.64 22.55 -5.92
N SER A 65 -21.89 23.41 -6.90
CA SER A 65 -20.94 23.78 -7.95
C SER A 65 -19.77 24.56 -7.31
N ASP A 66 -18.68 23.88 -6.97
CA ASP A 66 -17.41 24.49 -6.56
C ASP A 66 -16.27 23.70 -7.22
N GLY A 67 -15.29 24.40 -7.80
CA GLY A 67 -14.13 23.75 -8.45
C GLY A 67 -13.51 22.71 -7.52
N GLU A 68 -13.44 21.44 -7.94
CA GLU A 68 -13.09 20.30 -7.09
C GLU A 68 -11.83 20.60 -6.27
N ARG A 69 -12.03 20.90 -4.98
CA ARG A 69 -10.93 21.20 -4.07
C ARG A 69 -10.10 19.93 -3.91
N GLN A 70 -8.83 20.03 -4.28
CA GLN A 70 -7.88 18.92 -4.14
C GLN A 70 -7.83 18.44 -2.70
N LEU A 71 -8.14 17.16 -2.46
CA LEU A 71 -8.08 16.55 -1.13
C LEU A 71 -6.65 16.58 -0.59
N HIS A 72 -6.48 16.92 0.69
CA HIS A 72 -5.21 16.83 1.40
C HIS A 72 -5.22 15.58 2.30
N ILE A 73 -4.35 14.63 1.98
CA ILE A 73 -4.19 13.39 2.73
C ILE A 73 -2.88 13.42 3.52
N ALA A 74 -2.97 13.27 4.84
CA ALA A 74 -1.80 13.03 5.69
C ALA A 74 -1.52 11.52 5.81
N VAL A 75 -0.26 11.12 5.73
CA VAL A 75 0.17 9.73 5.90
C VAL A 75 1.28 9.69 6.96
N ILE A 76 1.08 8.94 8.05
CA ILE A 76 2.08 8.79 9.11
C ILE A 76 2.83 7.46 8.91
N GLY A 77 4.14 7.56 8.68
CA GLY A 77 5.05 6.48 8.33
C GLY A 77 5.43 6.46 6.85
N SER A 78 6.50 5.73 6.51
CA SER A 78 7.01 5.57 5.14
C SER A 78 7.18 4.10 4.70
N GLY A 79 6.62 3.16 5.47
CA GLY A 79 6.65 1.73 5.13
C GLY A 79 5.77 1.36 3.93
N GLY A 80 5.67 0.07 3.63
CA GLY A 80 4.95 -0.42 2.44
C GLY A 80 3.49 0.06 2.34
N ALA A 81 2.75 0.09 3.46
CA ALA A 81 1.38 0.60 3.50
C ALA A 81 1.32 2.11 3.20
N ALA A 82 2.20 2.89 3.80
CA ALA A 82 2.27 4.33 3.60
C ALA A 82 2.62 4.70 2.15
N MET A 83 3.63 4.05 1.57
CA MET A 83 4.02 4.25 0.18
C MET A 83 2.89 3.94 -0.79
N ALA A 84 2.25 2.78 -0.63
CA ALA A 84 1.14 2.37 -1.49
C ALA A 84 -0.02 3.38 -1.41
N ALA A 85 -0.37 3.82 -0.20
CA ALA A 85 -1.44 4.78 0.01
C ALA A 85 -1.09 6.17 -0.53
N ALA A 86 0.12 6.68 -0.30
CA ALA A 86 0.56 7.98 -0.80
C ALA A 86 0.55 8.04 -2.33
N LEU A 87 1.09 7.02 -2.99
CA LEU A 87 1.10 6.95 -4.45
C LEU A 87 -0.32 6.82 -5.02
N LYS A 88 -1.16 5.98 -4.41
CA LYS A 88 -2.54 5.84 -4.86
C LYS A 88 -3.35 7.11 -4.64
N ALA A 89 -3.14 7.81 -3.53
CA ALA A 89 -3.77 9.09 -3.24
C ALA A 89 -3.42 10.13 -4.32
N VAL A 90 -2.14 10.24 -4.69
CA VAL A 90 -1.71 11.14 -5.78
C VAL A 90 -2.31 10.73 -7.13
N GLU A 91 -2.35 9.43 -7.44
CA GLU A 91 -2.99 8.92 -8.67
C GLU A 91 -4.48 9.29 -8.74
N GLN A 92 -5.16 9.40 -7.59
CA GLN A 92 -6.56 9.86 -7.48
C GLN A 92 -6.68 11.39 -7.38
N GLY A 93 -5.59 12.13 -7.61
CA GLY A 93 -5.56 13.58 -7.66
C GLY A 93 -5.35 14.28 -6.32
N ALA A 94 -5.15 13.57 -5.21
CA ALA A 94 -4.94 14.19 -3.90
C ALA A 94 -3.53 14.78 -3.74
N LYS A 95 -3.40 15.79 -2.87
CA LYS A 95 -2.12 16.25 -2.34
C LYS A 95 -1.78 15.45 -1.08
N VAL A 96 -0.54 15.00 -0.94
CA VAL A 96 -0.12 14.17 0.19
C VAL A 96 0.93 14.89 1.04
N THR A 97 0.79 14.80 2.35
CA THR A 97 1.89 15.04 3.29
C THR A 97 2.23 13.74 3.99
N LEU A 98 3.41 13.20 3.71
CA LEU A 98 3.94 12.00 4.35
C LEU A 98 4.88 12.41 5.47
N ILE A 99 4.70 11.86 6.67
CA ILE A 99 5.51 12.18 7.84
C ILE A 99 6.25 10.93 8.31
N GLU A 100 7.58 11.00 8.36
CA GLU A 100 8.43 9.89 8.80
C GLU A 100 9.43 10.37 9.87
N ARG A 101 9.52 9.63 10.98
CA ARG A 101 10.38 9.98 12.11
C ARG A 101 11.81 9.48 11.95
N GLY A 102 12.01 8.38 11.23
CA GLY A 102 13.31 7.73 11.06
C GLY A 102 13.72 7.61 9.60
N THR A 103 14.31 6.47 9.26
CA THR A 103 14.74 6.16 7.90
C THR A 103 13.55 5.86 6.99
N ILE A 104 13.52 6.50 5.82
CA ILE A 104 12.50 6.28 4.79
C ILE A 104 12.43 4.79 4.40
N GLY A 105 11.22 4.30 4.15
CA GLY A 105 10.93 2.92 3.74
C GLY A 105 10.58 1.98 4.90
N GLY A 106 10.72 2.44 6.15
CA GLY A 106 10.31 1.70 7.33
C GLY A 106 10.97 0.32 7.45
N THR A 107 10.21 -0.66 7.94
CA THR A 107 10.76 -1.97 8.34
C THR A 107 11.27 -2.81 7.18
N CYS A 108 10.44 -3.01 6.15
CA CYS A 108 10.64 -4.10 5.17
C CYS A 108 11.97 -4.00 4.43
N VAL A 109 12.34 -2.79 3.98
CA VAL A 109 13.58 -2.55 3.25
C VAL A 109 14.79 -2.41 4.17
N ASN A 110 14.65 -1.74 5.33
CA ASN A 110 15.80 -1.38 6.16
C ASN A 110 16.23 -2.48 7.15
N VAL A 111 15.27 -3.09 7.86
CA VAL A 111 15.55 -3.97 9.02
C VAL A 111 14.67 -5.22 9.05
N GLY A 112 14.02 -5.54 7.93
CA GLY A 112 13.03 -6.61 7.86
C GLY A 112 13.31 -7.59 6.73
N CYS A 113 12.39 -7.65 5.77
CA CYS A 113 12.39 -8.67 4.73
C CYS A 113 13.65 -8.65 3.86
N VAL A 114 14.05 -7.49 3.35
CA VAL A 114 15.20 -7.38 2.43
C VAL A 114 16.48 -7.89 3.10
N PRO A 115 16.95 -7.33 4.23
CA PRO A 115 18.18 -7.80 4.86
C PRO A 115 18.09 -9.25 5.33
N SER A 116 16.94 -9.68 5.88
CA SER A 116 16.80 -11.07 6.35
C SER A 116 16.90 -12.08 5.21
N LYS A 117 16.31 -11.82 4.04
CA LYS A 117 16.34 -12.78 2.92
C LYS A 117 17.71 -12.81 2.25
N ILE A 118 18.43 -11.69 2.23
CA ILE A 118 19.84 -11.65 1.79
C ILE A 118 20.70 -12.52 2.72
N MET A 119 20.57 -12.34 4.04
CA MET A 119 21.32 -13.11 5.03
C MET A 119 21.00 -14.61 4.98
N ILE A 120 19.71 -14.98 4.89
CA ILE A 120 19.27 -16.37 4.77
C ILE A 120 19.84 -17.01 3.49
N ARG A 121 19.90 -16.27 2.38
CA ARG A 121 20.49 -16.78 1.15
C ARG A 121 22.01 -17.02 1.29
N ALA A 122 22.73 -16.10 1.95
CA ALA A 122 24.15 -16.30 2.24
C ALA A 122 24.38 -17.51 3.16
N ALA A 123 23.53 -17.69 4.18
CA ALA A 123 23.56 -18.86 5.07
C ALA A 123 23.28 -20.16 4.31
N HIS A 124 22.31 -20.16 3.38
CA HIS A 124 22.01 -21.31 2.54
C HIS A 124 23.19 -21.71 1.64
N ILE A 125 23.90 -20.74 1.06
CA ILE A 125 25.12 -21.00 0.29
C ILE A 125 26.21 -21.58 1.19
N ALA A 126 26.40 -21.05 2.40
CA ALA A 126 27.37 -21.57 3.35
C ALA A 126 27.06 -23.01 3.79
N HIS A 127 25.77 -23.31 4.01
CA HIS A 127 25.28 -24.64 4.34
C HIS A 127 25.54 -25.64 3.20
N LEU A 128 25.15 -25.32 1.97
CA LEU A 128 25.37 -26.22 0.82
C LEU A 128 26.85 -26.44 0.47
N ARG A 129 27.75 -25.52 0.84
CA ARG A 129 29.21 -25.73 0.73
C ARG A 129 29.77 -26.63 1.83
N ARG A 130 29.08 -26.70 2.96
CA ARG A 130 29.46 -27.52 4.11
C ARG A 130 28.97 -28.96 3.95
N GLU A 131 27.80 -29.15 3.38
CA GLU A 131 27.17 -30.46 3.24
C GLU A 131 26.17 -30.49 2.09
N SER A 132 26.05 -31.66 1.48
CA SER A 132 25.02 -31.94 0.48
C SER A 132 24.68 -33.44 0.46
N PRO A 133 23.50 -33.82 -0.06
CA PRO A 133 23.20 -35.23 -0.32
C PRO A 133 24.14 -35.90 -1.34
N PHE A 134 25.00 -35.13 -2.00
CA PHE A 134 25.89 -35.59 -3.08
C PHE A 134 27.36 -35.66 -2.64
N ASP A 135 27.66 -35.58 -1.35
CA ASP A 135 29.03 -35.49 -0.84
C ASP A 135 29.92 -36.70 -1.21
N GLY A 136 29.31 -37.85 -1.50
CA GLY A 136 30.03 -39.03 -2.01
C GLY A 136 30.66 -38.82 -3.40
N GLY A 137 30.12 -37.90 -4.22
CA GLY A 137 30.67 -37.52 -5.52
C GLY A 137 31.22 -36.10 -5.58
N MET A 138 30.87 -35.25 -4.60
CA MET A 138 31.33 -33.87 -4.49
C MET A 138 31.70 -33.57 -3.03
N PRO A 139 32.92 -33.90 -2.60
CA PRO A 139 33.33 -33.70 -1.21
C PRO A 139 33.16 -32.24 -0.75
N PRO A 140 32.64 -32.01 0.45
CA PRO A 140 32.36 -30.66 0.93
C PRO A 140 33.64 -29.86 1.15
N THR A 141 33.55 -28.53 1.00
CA THR A 141 34.62 -27.59 1.33
C THR A 141 34.04 -26.45 2.14
N PRO A 142 34.02 -26.56 3.47
CA PRO A 142 33.46 -25.53 4.34
C PRO A 142 34.07 -24.15 4.06
N PRO A 143 33.24 -23.11 3.82
CA PRO A 143 33.77 -21.81 3.42
C PRO A 143 34.21 -20.98 4.64
N THR A 144 35.27 -20.20 4.48
CA THR A 144 35.57 -19.10 5.38
C THR A 144 34.49 -18.02 5.25
N ILE A 145 33.88 -17.63 6.38
CA ILE A 145 32.83 -16.61 6.41
C ILE A 145 33.42 -15.26 6.81
N LEU A 146 33.45 -14.32 5.85
CA LEU A 146 33.82 -12.94 6.09
C LEU A 146 32.54 -12.11 6.33
N ARG A 147 32.03 -12.12 7.58
CA ARG A 147 30.74 -11.51 7.93
C ARG A 147 30.66 -10.02 7.59
N GLU A 148 31.76 -9.28 7.75
CA GLU A 148 31.86 -7.86 7.41
C GLU A 148 31.58 -7.61 5.93
N ARG A 149 32.14 -8.44 5.03
CA ARG A 149 31.88 -8.34 3.59
C ARG A 149 30.44 -8.69 3.23
N LEU A 150 29.85 -9.69 3.89
CA LEU A 150 28.44 -10.02 3.73
C LEU A 150 27.54 -8.89 4.24
N LEU A 151 27.93 -8.20 5.31
CA LEU A 151 27.20 -7.05 5.85
C LEU A 151 27.24 -5.89 4.87
N ALA A 152 28.42 -5.53 4.38
CA ALA A 152 28.59 -4.47 3.40
C ALA A 152 27.77 -4.73 2.13
N GLN A 153 27.79 -5.97 1.61
CA GLN A 153 26.97 -6.35 0.47
C GLN A 153 25.47 -6.25 0.76
N GLN A 154 25.02 -6.74 1.91
CA GLN A 154 23.63 -6.65 2.33
C GLN A 154 23.17 -5.20 2.43
N GLN A 155 23.96 -4.37 3.10
CA GLN A 155 23.66 -2.97 3.35
C GLN A 155 23.55 -2.22 2.03
N ALA A 156 24.54 -2.37 1.13
CA ALA A 156 24.51 -1.73 -0.19
C ALA A 156 23.23 -2.04 -0.98
N ARG A 157 22.69 -3.27 -0.89
CA ARG A 157 21.42 -3.63 -1.54
C ARG A 157 20.20 -3.04 -0.84
N VAL A 158 20.26 -2.87 0.48
CA VAL A 158 19.25 -2.14 1.26
C VAL A 158 19.22 -0.67 0.84
N GLU A 159 20.38 0.01 0.77
CA GLU A 159 20.48 1.39 0.29
C GLU A 159 19.96 1.55 -1.13
N GLU A 160 20.42 0.70 -2.06
CA GLU A 160 20.01 0.72 -3.47
C GLU A 160 18.49 0.64 -3.60
N LEU A 161 17.86 -0.30 -2.88
CA LEU A 161 16.42 -0.50 -2.93
C LEU A 161 15.64 0.61 -2.22
N ARG A 162 16.14 1.12 -1.08
CA ARG A 162 15.52 2.26 -0.40
C ARG A 162 15.49 3.48 -1.31
N HIS A 163 16.62 3.81 -1.91
CA HIS A 163 16.71 4.94 -2.83
C HIS A 163 15.80 4.76 -4.04
N ALA A 164 15.89 3.61 -4.73
CA ALA A 164 15.17 3.38 -5.98
C ALA A 164 13.65 3.20 -5.81
N LYS A 165 13.18 2.69 -4.68
CA LYS A 165 11.76 2.30 -4.47
C LYS A 165 11.04 3.15 -3.44
N TYR A 166 11.73 4.05 -2.75
CA TYR A 166 11.13 4.92 -1.75
C TYR A 166 11.57 6.37 -1.97
N GLU A 167 12.83 6.71 -1.66
CA GLU A 167 13.32 8.09 -1.64
C GLU A 167 13.13 8.77 -3.02
N GLY A 168 13.68 8.18 -4.08
CA GLY A 168 13.58 8.76 -5.42
C GLY A 168 12.16 8.81 -5.99
N ILE A 169 11.26 7.95 -5.51
CA ILE A 169 9.84 7.99 -5.90
C ILE A 169 9.11 9.14 -5.18
N LEU A 170 9.41 9.35 -3.90
CA LEU A 170 8.83 10.44 -3.11
C LEU A 170 9.35 11.80 -3.60
N ASP A 171 10.67 11.93 -3.76
CA ASP A 171 11.32 13.17 -4.19
C ASP A 171 10.94 13.57 -5.62
N GLY A 172 10.69 12.57 -6.48
CA GLY A 172 10.27 12.78 -7.87
C GLY A 172 8.80 13.20 -8.03
N ASN A 173 8.02 13.27 -6.96
CA ASN A 173 6.58 13.54 -7.02
C ASN A 173 6.20 14.85 -6.32
N SER A 174 5.93 15.90 -7.12
CA SER A 174 5.60 17.23 -6.62
C SER A 174 4.29 17.33 -5.83
N ALA A 175 3.40 16.34 -5.94
CA ALA A 175 2.17 16.27 -5.14
C ALA A 175 2.40 15.70 -3.74
N ILE A 176 3.59 15.18 -3.45
CA ILE A 176 3.97 14.63 -2.15
C ILE A 176 4.94 15.59 -1.46
N THR A 177 4.62 15.95 -0.22
CA THR A 177 5.57 16.62 0.68
C THR A 177 5.98 15.64 1.77
N VAL A 178 7.27 15.36 1.89
CA VAL A 178 7.82 14.56 2.99
C VAL A 178 8.24 15.48 4.13
N LEU A 179 7.82 15.15 5.36
CA LEU A 179 8.29 15.80 6.58
C LEU A 179 9.05 14.79 7.44
N HIS A 180 10.25 15.18 7.86
CA HIS A 180 11.07 14.39 8.76
C HIS A 180 10.78 14.79 10.21
N GLY A 181 10.03 13.97 10.92
CA GLY A 181 9.57 14.24 12.28
C GLY A 181 8.59 13.21 12.82
N GLU A 182 8.29 13.31 14.11
CA GLU A 182 7.30 12.46 14.77
C GLU A 182 5.94 13.16 14.82
N ALA A 183 4.91 12.51 14.29
CA ALA A 183 3.55 13.03 14.27
C ALA A 183 2.72 12.53 15.46
N ARG A 184 1.89 13.41 16.00
CA ARG A 184 0.79 13.07 16.92
C ARG A 184 -0.48 13.81 16.50
N PHE A 185 -1.65 13.22 16.76
CA PHE A 185 -2.91 13.93 16.54
C PHE A 185 -3.04 15.11 17.51
N LYS A 186 -3.43 16.26 16.97
CA LYS A 186 -3.88 17.40 17.76
C LYS A 186 -5.40 17.35 17.95
N ASP A 187 -6.10 17.03 16.88
CA ASP A 187 -7.54 16.82 16.79
C ASP A 187 -7.83 15.88 15.59
N ASP A 188 -9.10 15.74 15.21
CA ASP A 188 -9.54 14.82 14.14
C ASP A 188 -9.21 15.31 12.72
N GLN A 189 -8.70 16.54 12.56
CA GLN A 189 -8.34 17.13 11.27
C GLN A 189 -6.93 17.73 11.21
N SER A 190 -6.12 17.52 12.26
CA SER A 190 -4.75 18.04 12.27
C SER A 190 -3.77 17.21 13.09
N LEU A 191 -2.52 17.21 12.62
CA LEU A 191 -1.37 16.63 13.30
C LEU A 191 -0.44 17.74 13.79
N ILE A 192 0.24 17.50 14.92
CA ILE A 192 1.47 18.19 15.27
C ILE A 192 2.63 17.27 14.93
N VAL A 193 3.60 17.80 14.19
CA VAL A 193 4.84 17.12 13.82
C VAL A 193 6.00 17.78 14.55
N SER A 194 6.63 17.05 15.46
CA SER A 194 7.91 17.46 16.07
C SER A 194 9.03 17.14 15.07
N LEU A 195 9.61 18.17 14.46
CA LEU A 195 10.57 18.02 13.36
C LEU A 195 11.92 17.53 13.89
N ASN A 196 12.60 16.68 13.12
CA ASN A 196 13.91 16.13 13.50
C ASN A 196 14.98 17.22 13.61
N GLU A 197 14.87 18.31 12.83
CA GLU A 197 15.77 19.48 12.90
C GLU A 197 15.41 20.45 14.03
N GLY A 198 14.35 20.15 14.81
CA GLY A 198 13.84 20.99 15.87
C GLY A 198 12.60 21.80 15.48
N GLY A 199 11.82 22.18 16.49
CA GLY A 199 10.55 22.89 16.31
C GLY A 199 9.35 21.97 16.04
N GLU A 200 8.18 22.58 15.89
CA GLU A 200 6.94 21.88 15.59
C GLU A 200 6.25 22.48 14.36
N ARG A 201 5.55 21.64 13.61
CA ARG A 201 4.72 22.04 12.48
C ARG A 201 3.33 21.43 12.60
N VAL A 202 2.29 22.24 12.39
CA VAL A 202 0.92 21.75 12.27
C VAL A 202 0.65 21.35 10.83
N VAL A 203 0.08 20.15 10.64
CA VAL A 203 -0.35 19.63 9.35
C VAL A 203 -1.87 19.43 9.41
N MET A 204 -2.62 20.27 8.69
CA MET A 204 -4.05 20.06 8.46
C MET A 204 -4.24 18.94 7.44
N PHE A 205 -5.34 18.20 7.52
CA PHE A 205 -5.69 17.19 6.52
C PHE A 205 -7.21 17.03 6.40
N ASP A 206 -7.68 16.58 5.24
CA ASP A 206 -9.06 16.12 5.06
C ASP A 206 -9.20 14.68 5.53
N ARG A 207 -8.19 13.84 5.26
CA ARG A 207 -8.12 12.44 5.70
C ARG A 207 -6.70 12.10 6.16
N CYS A 208 -6.58 11.21 7.13
CA CYS A 208 -5.29 10.72 7.61
C CYS A 208 -5.22 9.19 7.57
N LEU A 209 -4.10 8.66 7.08
CA LEU A 209 -3.73 7.26 7.24
C LEU A 209 -2.64 7.13 8.30
N VAL A 210 -2.90 6.32 9.32
CA VAL A 210 -1.89 5.88 10.30
C VAL A 210 -1.27 4.57 9.83
N ALA A 211 -0.01 4.62 9.40
CA ALA A 211 0.75 3.48 8.89
C ALA A 211 2.10 3.33 9.62
N THR A 212 2.09 3.51 10.94
CA THR A 212 3.28 3.57 11.81
C THR A 212 3.99 2.24 12.04
N GLY A 213 3.43 1.13 11.54
CA GLY A 213 4.01 -0.21 11.70
C GLY A 213 4.02 -0.70 13.15
N ALA A 214 5.04 -1.48 13.49
CA ALA A 214 5.23 -2.08 14.81
C ALA A 214 6.73 -2.09 15.18
N SER A 215 7.03 -2.52 16.40
CA SER A 215 8.40 -2.66 16.92
C SER A 215 8.55 -3.99 17.67
N PRO A 216 9.78 -4.54 17.79
CA PRO A 216 10.01 -5.77 18.55
C PRO A 216 9.45 -5.68 19.97
N ALA A 217 8.70 -6.71 20.39
CA ALA A 217 8.20 -6.79 21.75
C ALA A 217 9.32 -7.21 22.70
N MET A 218 9.42 -6.55 23.86
CA MET A 218 10.35 -6.91 24.92
C MET A 218 9.58 -7.62 26.05
N PRO A 219 9.86 -8.91 26.34
CA PRO A 219 9.26 -9.58 27.48
C PRO A 219 9.82 -9.02 28.80
N PRO A 220 9.02 -8.99 29.89
CA PRO A 220 9.44 -8.44 31.19
C PRO A 220 10.31 -9.43 31.98
N ILE A 221 11.41 -9.89 31.37
CA ILE A 221 12.39 -10.78 32.00
C ILE A 221 13.34 -9.92 32.86
N PRO A 222 13.45 -10.15 34.18
CA PRO A 222 14.36 -9.39 35.03
C PRO A 222 15.80 -9.39 34.50
N GLY A 223 16.41 -8.22 34.39
CA GLY A 223 17.78 -8.04 33.87
C GLY A 223 17.90 -7.96 32.35
N LEU A 224 16.83 -8.27 31.57
CA LEU A 224 16.90 -8.21 30.10
C LEU A 224 17.05 -6.77 29.60
N LYS A 225 16.31 -5.82 30.20
CA LYS A 225 16.27 -4.42 29.76
C LYS A 225 17.64 -3.74 29.88
N GLU A 226 18.41 -4.14 30.88
CA GLU A 226 19.74 -3.61 31.18
C GLU A 226 20.87 -4.33 30.43
N SER A 227 20.56 -5.45 29.77
CA SER A 227 21.54 -6.26 29.03
C SER A 227 21.83 -5.69 27.63
N PRO A 228 22.97 -6.04 27.00
CA PRO A 228 23.28 -5.67 25.61
C PRO A 228 22.60 -6.64 24.62
N TYR A 229 21.28 -6.76 24.68
CA TYR A 229 20.52 -7.65 23.80
C TYR A 229 20.41 -7.09 22.36
N TRP A 230 20.05 -7.96 21.42
CA TRP A 230 19.72 -7.55 20.04
C TRP A 230 18.22 -7.38 19.88
N THR A 231 17.83 -6.33 19.16
CA THR A 231 16.46 -6.05 18.69
C THR A 231 16.31 -6.36 17.22
#